data_AF-A0A1E1V853-F1
#
_entry.id   AF-A0A1E1V853-F1
#
_cell.length_a   1.000
_cell.length_b   1.000
_cell.length_c   1.000
_cell.angle_alpha   90.00
_cell.angle_beta   90.00
_cell.angle_gamma   90.00
#
_symmetry.space_group_name_H-M   'P 1'
#
loop_
_entity.id
_entity.type
_entity.pdbx_description
1 polymer ?
#
loop_
_entity_poly.entity_id
_entity_poly.type
_entity_poly.pdbx_seq_one_letter_code
_entity_poly.pdbx_strand_id
1 'polypeptide(L)' 'MPFATLNDPVDLARARAALDAAWNEVRSTVPVGYEEREHIRLAYIVAALVHVAEDEDDLAWRAKERFRQTFNV' A
#
# COMPACT_ATOMS: atom_id res chain seq x y z
N MET A 1 -8.91 10.41 1.21
CA MET A 1 -7.93 10.33 0.11
C MET A 1 -6.62 9.81 0.70
N PRO A 2 -6.08 8.67 0.22
CA PRO A 2 -4.78 8.19 0.68
C PRO A 2 -3.70 9.22 0.36
N PHE A 3 -2.72 9.36 1.26
CA PHE A 3 -1.59 10.30 1.17
C PHE A 3 -1.87 11.80 1.26
N ALA A 4 -3.13 12.23 1.39
CA ALA A 4 -3.46 13.67 1.52
C ALA A 4 -2.85 14.33 2.76
N THR A 5 -2.41 13.55 3.75
CA THR A 5 -1.76 14.00 4.98
C THR A 5 -0.24 13.96 4.91
N LEU A 6 0.35 13.40 3.84
CA LEU A 6 1.81 13.36 3.66
C LEU A 6 2.27 14.69 3.07
N ASN A 7 2.87 15.52 3.91
CA ASN A 7 3.38 16.83 3.52
C ASN A 7 4.87 16.80 3.11
N ASP A 8 5.60 15.77 3.54
CA ASP A 8 6.98 15.56 3.10
C ASP A 8 6.98 14.94 1.69
N PRO A 9 7.61 15.58 0.69
CA PRO A 9 7.70 15.04 -0.66
C PRO A 9 8.46 13.70 -0.71
N VAL A 10 9.40 13.44 0.20
CA VAL A 10 10.12 12.16 0.30
C VAL A 10 9.18 11.06 0.74
N ASP A 11 8.38 11.29 1.80
CA ASP A 11 7.39 10.33 2.27
C ASP A 11 6.32 10.05 1.20
N LEU A 12 5.89 11.08 0.47
CA LEU A 12 4.95 10.91 -0.63
C LEU A 12 5.53 10.05 -1.76
N ALA A 13 6.80 10.27 -2.12
CA ALA A 13 7.48 9.47 -3.15
C ALA A 13 7.64 8.01 -2.70
N ARG A 14 8.09 7.79 -1.47
CA ARG A 14 8.23 6.45 -0.87
C ARG A 14 6.90 5.71 -0.80
N ALA A 15 5.83 6.38 -0.36
CA ALA A 15 4.50 5.80 -0.28
C ALA A 15 3.95 5.41 -1.67
N ARG A 16 4.21 6.22 -2.71
CA ARG A 16 3.81 5.89 -4.09
C ARG A 16 4.57 4.67 -4.62
N ALA A 17 5.90 4.67 -4.47
CA ALA A 17 6.74 3.55 -4.89
C ALA A 17 6.33 2.24 -4.20
N ALA A 18 6.10 2.30 -2.88
CA ALA A 18 5.68 1.14 -2.12
C ALA A 18 4.29 0.63 -2.51
N LEU A 19 3.35 1.53 -2.81
CA LEU A 19 2.02 1.16 -3.30
C LEU A 19 2.12 0.41 -4.64
N ASP A 20 2.87 0.95 -5.61
CA ASP A 20 3.04 0.33 -6.92
C ASP A 20 3.70 -1.06 -6.79
N ALA A 21 4.76 -1.17 -5.99
CA ALA A 21 5.47 -2.42 -5.74
C ALA A 21 4.54 -3.48 -5.08
N ALA A 22 3.87 -3.11 -3.99
CA ALA A 22 2.96 -4.02 -3.29
C ALA A 22 1.76 -4.42 -4.17
N TRP A 23 1.22 -3.48 -4.95
CA TRP A 23 0.10 -3.76 -5.85
C TRP A 23 0.47 -4.76 -6.94
N ASN A 24 1.64 -4.61 -7.55
CA ASN A 24 2.11 -5.56 -8.57
C ASN A 24 2.21 -6.99 -8.06
N GLU A 25 2.49 -7.18 -6.77
CA GLU A 25 2.54 -8.50 -6.15
C GLU A 25 1.17 -9.10 -5.80
N VAL A 26 0.16 -8.28 -5.48
CA VAL A 26 -1.14 -8.76 -4.98
C VAL A 26 -2.28 -8.64 -5.98
N ARG A 27 -2.15 -7.83 -7.04
CA ARG A 27 -3.22 -7.58 -8.02
C ARG A 27 -3.75 -8.84 -8.68
N SER A 28 -2.92 -9.88 -8.86
CA SER A 28 -3.33 -11.16 -9.46
C SER A 28 -4.19 -12.01 -8.53
N THR A 29 -4.19 -11.72 -7.22
CA THR A 29 -5.02 -12.42 -6.23
C THR A 29 -6.33 -11.68 -5.96
N VAL A 30 -6.51 -10.48 -6.52
CA VAL A 30 -7.73 -9.68 -6.36
C VAL A 30 -8.79 -10.16 -7.37
N PRO A 31 -10.04 -10.41 -6.94
CA PRO A 31 -11.13 -10.76 -7.85
C PRO A 31 -11.40 -9.66 -8.87
N VAL A 32 -11.75 -10.06 -10.10
CA VAL A 32 -12.12 -9.15 -11.18
C VAL A 32 -13.30 -8.26 -10.75
N GLY A 33 -13.16 -6.95 -10.97
CA GLY A 33 -14.14 -5.94 -10.57
C GLY A 33 -13.91 -5.33 -9.19
N TYR A 34 -12.95 -5.84 -8.42
CA TYR A 34 -12.58 -5.31 -7.09
C TYR A 34 -11.26 -4.54 -7.10
N GLU A 35 -10.57 -4.45 -8.24
CA GLU A 35 -9.22 -3.91 -8.36
C GLU A 35 -9.10 -2.50 -7.79
N GLU A 36 -9.99 -1.58 -8.18
CA GLU A 36 -9.96 -0.19 -7.72
C GLU A 36 -10.16 -0.09 -6.20
N ARG A 37 -11.15 -0.84 -5.66
CA ARG A 37 -11.44 -0.86 -4.23
C ARG A 37 -10.25 -1.38 -3.43
N GLU A 38 -9.66 -2.48 -3.88
CA GLU A 38 -8.54 -3.12 -3.19
C GLU A 38 -7.24 -2.32 -3.35
N HIS A 39 -7.06 -1.63 -4.48
CA HIS A 39 -5.96 -0.70 -4.68
C HIS A 39 -6.07 0.51 -3.74
N ILE A 40 -7.25 1.12 -3.59
CA ILE A 40 -7.51 2.18 -2.60
C ILE A 40 -7.26 1.67 -1.18
N ARG A 41 -7.70 0.46 -0.85
CA ARG A 41 -7.46 -0.16 0.46
C ARG A 41 -5.97 -0.31 0.74
N LEU A 42 -5.21 -0.82 -0.23
CA LEU A 42 -3.76 -0.96 -0.12
C LEU A 42 -3.09 0.41 0.07
N ALA A 43 -3.54 1.45 -0.64
CA ALA A 43 -3.03 2.81 -0.47
C ALA A 43 -3.25 3.36 0.96
N TYR A 44 -4.38 3.05 1.62
CA TYR A 44 -4.59 3.40 3.03
C TYR A 44 -3.66 2.63 3.98
N ILE A 45 -3.40 1.35 3.69
CA ILE A 45 -2.43 0.55 4.47
C ILE A 45 -1.03 1.16 4.35
N VAL A 46 -0.59 1.49 3.12
CA VAL A 46 0.70 2.15 2.88
C VAL A 46 0.79 3.48 3.65
N ALA A 47 -0.26 4.31 3.57
CA ALA A 47 -0.29 5.60 4.27
C ALA A 47 -0.16 5.44 5.79
N ALA A 48 -0.74 4.38 6.37
CA ALA A 48 -0.66 4.10 7.80
C ALA A 48 0.72 3.58 8.25
N LEU A 49 1.53 3.06 7.33
CA LEU A 49 2.81 2.41 7.62
C LEU A 49 4.03 3.25 7.24
N VAL A 50 3.85 4.32 6.46
CA VAL A 50 4.96 5.11 5.88
C VAL A 50 5.99 5.60 6.90
N HIS A 51 5.55 6.05 8.09
CA HIS A 51 6.46 6.54 9.13
C HIS A 51 7.06 5.45 10.02
N VAL A 52 6.62 4.20 9.86
CA VAL A 52 7.12 3.03 10.62
C VAL A 52 8.11 2.21 9.80
N ALA A 53 8.07 2.34 8.47
CA ALA A 53 8.94 1.61 7.56
C ALA A 53 10.31 2.29 7.38
N GLU A 54 11.37 1.48 7.27
CA GLU A 54 12.73 1.98 7.11
C GLU A 54 12.94 2.65 5.74
N ASP A 55 12.56 1.98 4.67
CA ASP A 55 12.60 2.44 3.27
C ASP A 55 11.28 2.09 2.54
N GLU A 56 11.20 2.34 1.24
CA GLU A 56 10.04 1.99 0.40
C GLU A 56 9.85 0.47 0.20
N ASP A 57 10.92 -0.32 0.26
CA ASP A 57 10.87 -1.78 0.06
C ASP A 57 10.31 -2.47 1.32
N ASP A 58 10.77 -2.07 2.51
CA ASP A 58 10.19 -2.47 3.80
C ASP A 58 8.72 -2.04 3.88
N LEU A 59 8.39 -0.83 3.40
CA LEU A 59 7.02 -0.34 3.36
C LEU A 59 6.13 -1.21 2.46
N ALA A 60 6.61 -1.56 1.26
CA ALA A 60 5.90 -2.43 0.33
C ALA A 60 5.68 -3.82 0.93
N TRP A 61 6.71 -4.40 1.54
CA TRP A 61 6.65 -5.71 2.18
C TRP A 61 5.60 -5.74 3.32
N ARG A 62 5.65 -4.75 4.22
CA ARG A 62 4.68 -4.63 5.33
C ARG A 62 3.26 -4.39 4.84
N ALA A 63 3.09 -3.53 3.83
CA ALA A 63 1.78 -3.21 3.30
C ALA A 63 1.12 -4.44 2.64
N LYS A 64 1.90 -5.20 1.86
CA LYS A 64 1.48 -6.48 1.28
C LYS A 64 1.06 -7.48 2.35
N GLU A 65 1.88 -7.64 3.39
CA GLU A 65 1.59 -8.59 4.47
C GLU A 65 0.30 -8.22 5.21
N ARG A 66 0.14 -6.94 5.56
CA ARG A 66 -1.07 -6.43 6.19
C ARG A 66 -2.31 -6.54 5.29
N PHE A 67 -2.13 -6.35 3.98
CA PHE A 67 -3.18 -6.51 3.00
C PHE A 67 -3.68 -7.96 2.95
N ARG A 68 -2.77 -8.94 2.95
CA ARG A 68 -3.12 -10.38 2.95
C ARG A 68 -3.83 -10.81 4.23
N GLN A 69 -3.36 -10.35 5.38
CA GLN A 69 -3.98 -10.66 6.68
C GLN A 69 -5.43 -10.17 6.78
N THR A 70 -5.76 -9.06 6.11
CA THR A 70 -7.12 -8.50 6.11
C THR A 70 -8.04 -9.17 5.07
N PHE A 71 -7.49 -10.01 4.18
CA PHE A 71 -8.25 -10.71 3.13
C PHE A 71 -8.89 -12.02 3.61
N ASN A 72 -8.54 -12.51 4.81
CA ASN A 72 -9.16 -13.68 5.44
C ASN A 72 -10.40 -13.26 6.26
N VAL A 73 -11.53 -13.00 5.59
CA VAL A 73 -12.87 -12.98 6.21
C VAL A 73 -13.88 -13.56 5.24
#